data_AF-A0A6J7R9A9-F1
#
_entry.id   AF-A0A6J7R9A9-F1
#
_cell.length_a   1.000
_cell.length_b   1.000
_cell.length_c   1.000
_cell.angle_alpha   90.00
_cell.angle_beta   90.00
_cell.angle_gamma   90.00
#
_symmetry.space_group_name_H-M   'P 1'
#
loop_
_entity.id
_entity.type
_entity.pdbx_description
1 polymer ?
#
loop_
_entity_poly.entity_id
_entity_poly.type
_entity_poly.pdbx_seq_one_letter_code
_entity_poly.pdbx_strand_id
1 'polypeptide(L)'
;MSSHLIIAIDGPAGSGKSTLARALAARLELDVLDTGASYRALAAAALHAGLEPSNNDEIAVFAKAASLGFDNGAYVNEIDFSASLRSENVNAAVSLVAANPAVREVLVSRQREWAESHQGGVVEGRDIGTVVFPDADIKLFLTASSAERARRRSEEDPASVARRDEIDSTRSASPLSAAQDAWVIDTTSLAVDEIIEMVLQRLTEKGGGMSEQSQSRRPSPGRGAIFVPNPNRTLTYRVLRRLVYLIMKAWFRPKLEGPGTIPESGPVIIAPVHRSYVDFGFAIFTSDRKMFFMAKDSLWKYKILGRFLLNMGAFPVHRESADRSALAHAEAVLREGQVLVMFPEGTRQDGPLLGDILEGAPFLSARTGASIAPLGIAGSAKAMPKGSKVPRPAKVHLYLGDVMTAPEKSDKGRVSRSAVHQLSQKLRDQLQDAFNKANA
;
A
#
# COMPACT_ATOMS: atom_id res chain seq x y z
N MET A 1 14.28 17.93 -22.57
CA MET A 1 13.24 17.75 -21.54
C MET A 1 13.27 16.30 -21.14
N SER A 2 13.53 16.01 -19.87
CA SER A 2 13.66 14.64 -19.36
C SER A 2 12.38 13.86 -19.66
N SER A 3 12.51 12.69 -20.26
CA SER A 3 11.40 11.78 -20.58
C SER A 3 10.79 11.09 -19.35
N HIS A 4 11.26 11.43 -18.15
CA HIS A 4 11.10 10.67 -16.92
C HIS A 4 10.77 11.62 -15.76
N LEU A 5 9.62 11.37 -15.09
CA LEU A 5 9.13 12.19 -13.99
C LEU A 5 9.97 11.95 -12.73
N ILE A 6 10.67 12.98 -12.25
CA ILE A 6 11.46 12.96 -11.02
C ILE A 6 10.86 13.88 -9.98
N ILE A 7 10.59 13.34 -8.80
CA ILE A 7 10.10 14.10 -7.65
C ILE A 7 11.14 14.00 -6.53
N ALA A 8 11.78 15.11 -6.23
CA ALA A 8 12.77 15.25 -5.17
C ALA A 8 12.10 15.63 -3.84
N ILE A 9 12.42 14.93 -2.76
CA ILE A 9 11.92 15.22 -1.41
C ILE A 9 13.07 15.35 -0.42
N ASP A 10 13.31 16.58 0.02
CA ASP A 10 14.36 16.95 0.98
C ASP A 10 13.79 17.38 2.33
N GLY A 11 14.65 17.48 3.34
CA GLY A 11 14.27 17.92 4.69
C GLY A 11 14.98 17.17 5.82
N PRO A 12 14.89 17.65 7.07
CA PRO A 12 15.60 17.09 8.22
C PRO A 12 15.07 15.73 8.66
N ALA A 13 15.79 15.05 9.55
CA ALA A 13 15.33 13.80 10.13
C ALA A 13 13.97 13.97 10.85
N GLY A 14 13.04 13.05 10.62
CA GLY A 14 11.72 13.07 11.28
C GLY A 14 10.66 13.99 10.64
N SER A 15 10.96 14.68 9.54
CA SER A 15 9.98 15.54 8.82
C SER A 15 8.92 14.77 8.01
N GLY A 16 8.91 13.44 8.04
CA GLY A 16 7.90 12.63 7.33
C GLY A 16 8.21 12.28 5.88
N LYS A 17 9.42 12.59 5.37
CA LYS A 17 9.84 12.30 3.98
C LYS A 17 9.55 10.87 3.55
N SER A 18 10.00 9.87 4.30
CA SER A 18 9.86 8.47 3.86
C SER A 18 8.41 8.02 3.78
N THR A 19 7.54 8.62 4.58
CA THR A 19 6.10 8.36 4.52
C THR A 19 5.51 9.03 3.28
N LEU A 20 5.81 10.30 3.05
CA LEU A 20 5.34 11.03 1.87
C LEU A 20 5.87 10.42 0.56
N ALA A 21 7.15 10.12 0.50
CA ALA A 21 7.82 9.56 -0.68
C ALA A 21 7.17 8.25 -1.12
N ARG A 22 6.97 7.32 -0.19
CA ARG A 22 6.28 6.04 -0.46
C ARG A 22 4.84 6.24 -0.87
N ALA A 23 4.11 7.14 -0.20
CA ALA A 23 2.70 7.39 -0.51
C ALA A 23 2.52 8.06 -1.88
N LEU A 24 3.40 9.02 -2.22
CA LEU A 24 3.42 9.72 -3.51
C LEU A 24 3.84 8.79 -4.65
N ALA A 25 4.89 7.98 -4.45
CA ALA A 25 5.34 6.96 -5.39
C ALA A 25 4.22 5.96 -5.70
N ALA A 26 3.54 5.46 -4.65
CA ALA A 26 2.39 4.58 -4.81
C ALA A 26 1.23 5.24 -5.58
N ARG A 27 0.96 6.53 -5.32
CA ARG A 27 -0.12 7.29 -5.98
C ARG A 27 0.15 7.57 -7.45
N LEU A 28 1.41 7.73 -7.82
CA LEU A 28 1.88 8.04 -9.17
C LEU A 28 2.34 6.81 -9.97
N GLU A 29 2.35 5.62 -9.35
CA GLU A 29 2.93 4.40 -9.92
C GLU A 29 4.41 4.58 -10.32
N LEU A 30 5.18 5.25 -9.46
CA LEU A 30 6.61 5.43 -9.58
C LEU A 30 7.34 4.57 -8.54
N ASP A 31 8.60 4.27 -8.79
CA ASP A 31 9.48 3.67 -7.80
C ASP A 31 10.01 4.73 -6.81
N VAL A 32 10.47 4.28 -5.65
CA VAL A 32 10.97 5.15 -4.58
C VAL A 32 12.42 4.80 -4.24
N LEU A 33 13.26 5.82 -4.13
CA LEU A 33 14.64 5.68 -3.67
C LEU A 33 14.85 6.43 -2.35
N ASP A 34 15.14 5.70 -1.29
CA ASP A 34 15.65 6.25 -0.03
C ASP A 34 17.18 6.37 -0.14
N THR A 35 17.68 7.56 -0.47
CA THR A 35 19.13 7.74 -0.60
C THR A 35 19.84 7.60 0.75
N GLY A 36 19.14 7.87 1.86
CA GLY A 36 19.68 7.68 3.20
C GLY A 36 19.97 6.21 3.50
N ALA A 37 19.12 5.30 3.01
CA ALA A 37 19.38 3.87 3.05
C ALA A 37 20.64 3.49 2.25
N SER A 38 20.91 4.14 1.11
CA SER A 38 22.12 3.90 0.32
C SER A 38 23.42 4.21 1.08
N TYR A 39 23.49 5.35 1.77
CA TYR A 39 24.64 5.70 2.61
C TYR A 39 24.79 4.73 3.80
N ARG A 40 23.68 4.30 4.40
CA ARG A 40 23.67 3.33 5.52
C ARG A 40 24.12 1.95 5.08
N ALA A 41 23.71 1.52 3.89
CA ALA A 41 24.12 0.24 3.30
C ALA A 41 25.63 0.21 3.10
N LEU A 42 26.19 1.27 2.52
CA LEU A 42 27.62 1.40 2.32
C LEU A 42 28.39 1.44 3.64
N ALA A 43 27.90 2.19 4.64
CA ALA A 43 28.50 2.22 5.97
C ALA A 43 28.46 0.84 6.65
N ALA A 44 27.34 0.13 6.56
CA ALA A 44 27.21 -1.23 7.10
C ALA A 44 28.18 -2.21 6.42
N ALA A 45 28.33 -2.10 5.10
CA ALA A 45 29.24 -2.95 4.33
C ALA A 45 30.71 -2.64 4.63
N ALA A 46 31.07 -1.37 4.79
CA ALA A 46 32.42 -0.97 5.20
C ALA A 46 32.77 -1.52 6.60
N LEU A 47 31.86 -1.37 7.56
CA LEU A 47 32.02 -1.94 8.90
C LEU A 47 32.13 -3.47 8.86
N HIS A 48 31.34 -4.13 8.02
CA HIS A 48 31.39 -5.58 7.83
C HIS A 48 32.74 -6.03 7.23
N ALA A 49 33.34 -5.21 6.36
CA ALA A 49 34.66 -5.43 5.79
C ALA A 49 35.81 -5.06 6.75
N GLY A 50 35.52 -4.61 7.98
CA GLY A 50 36.52 -4.20 8.96
C GLY A 50 37.19 -2.85 8.67
N LEU A 51 36.58 -2.03 7.82
CA LEU A 51 37.09 -0.69 7.48
C LEU A 51 36.68 0.33 8.54
N GLU A 52 37.57 1.26 8.82
CA GLU A 52 37.35 2.36 9.75
C GLU A 52 36.58 3.50 9.04
N PRO A 53 35.35 3.85 9.46
CA PRO A 53 34.52 4.86 8.77
C PRO A 53 35.12 6.26 8.70
N SER A 54 36.08 6.58 9.58
CA SER A 54 36.81 7.85 9.56
C SER A 54 37.95 7.89 8.53
N ASN A 55 38.35 6.76 7.95
CA ASN A 55 39.38 6.70 6.91
C ASN A 55 38.78 6.99 5.52
N ASN A 56 38.78 8.27 5.13
CA ASN A 56 38.14 8.71 3.89
C ASN A 56 38.67 8.01 2.62
N ASP A 57 39.97 7.73 2.54
CA ASP A 57 40.55 7.15 1.33
C ASP A 57 40.14 5.67 1.15
N GLU A 58 40.19 4.89 2.23
CA GLU A 58 39.77 3.48 2.21
C GLU A 58 38.27 3.33 1.89
N ILE A 59 37.43 4.17 2.51
CA ILE A 59 35.99 4.14 2.26
C ILE A 59 35.68 4.58 0.82
N ALA A 60 36.41 5.54 0.27
CA ALA A 60 36.25 5.96 -1.12
C ALA A 60 36.64 4.86 -2.12
N VAL A 61 37.75 4.15 -1.88
CA VAL A 61 38.17 3.00 -2.69
C VAL A 61 37.13 1.88 -2.61
N PHE A 62 36.65 1.57 -1.40
CA PHE A 62 35.60 0.57 -1.19
C PHE A 62 34.31 0.93 -1.93
N ALA A 63 33.86 2.18 -1.83
CA ALA A 63 32.66 2.66 -2.51
C ALA A 63 32.74 2.53 -4.04
N LYS A 64 33.90 2.87 -4.63
CA LYS A 64 34.14 2.76 -6.08
C LYS A 64 34.09 1.31 -6.57
N ALA A 65 34.58 0.37 -5.77
CA ALA A 65 34.59 -1.05 -6.10
C ALA A 65 33.26 -1.76 -5.81
N ALA A 66 32.42 -1.20 -4.95
CA ALA A 66 31.18 -1.83 -4.51
C ALA A 66 30.11 -1.89 -5.61
N SER A 67 29.46 -3.05 -5.73
CA SER A 67 28.18 -3.20 -6.43
C SER A 67 27.05 -2.86 -5.48
N LEU A 68 26.17 -1.94 -5.88
CA LEU A 68 25.09 -1.41 -5.03
C LEU A 68 23.73 -1.69 -5.67
N GLY A 69 22.80 -2.27 -4.90
CA GLY A 69 21.44 -2.55 -5.34
C GLY A 69 20.39 -2.08 -4.33
N PHE A 70 19.37 -1.36 -4.80
CA PHE A 70 18.38 -0.68 -3.95
C PHE A 70 16.91 -1.04 -4.23
N ASP A 71 16.64 -1.93 -5.19
CA ASP A 71 15.27 -2.17 -5.68
C ASP A 71 14.42 -3.03 -4.72
N ASN A 72 15.05 -3.88 -3.89
CA ASN A 72 14.37 -4.83 -3.00
C ASN A 72 15.07 -5.01 -1.65
N GLY A 73 15.73 -3.96 -1.16
CA GLY A 73 16.57 -4.01 0.03
C GLY A 73 17.82 -3.15 -0.15
N ALA A 74 18.78 -3.32 0.73
CA ALA A 74 20.05 -2.60 0.69
C ALA A 74 21.20 -3.60 0.48
N TYR A 75 21.53 -3.86 -0.79
CA TYR A 75 22.56 -4.81 -1.16
C TYR A 75 23.88 -4.10 -1.46
N VAL A 76 24.97 -4.63 -0.88
CA VAL A 76 26.34 -4.24 -1.23
C VAL A 76 27.13 -5.50 -1.51
N ASN A 77 27.69 -5.63 -2.71
CA ASN A 77 28.40 -6.83 -3.18
C ASN A 77 27.57 -8.12 -2.96
N GLU A 78 26.30 -8.07 -3.34
CA GLU A 78 25.31 -9.18 -3.22
C GLU A 78 24.92 -9.55 -1.77
N ILE A 79 25.48 -8.88 -0.75
CA ILE A 79 25.13 -9.09 0.66
C ILE A 79 24.00 -8.14 1.05
N ASP A 80 22.95 -8.68 1.68
CA ASP A 80 21.81 -7.91 2.17
C ASP A 80 22.10 -7.27 3.54
N PHE A 81 22.14 -5.94 3.59
CA PHE A 81 22.32 -5.15 4.80
C PHE A 81 21.02 -4.53 5.33
N SER A 82 19.86 -4.88 4.78
CA SER A 82 18.56 -4.26 5.13
C SER A 82 18.25 -4.31 6.63
N ALA A 83 18.62 -5.41 7.31
CA ALA A 83 18.39 -5.58 8.74
C ALA A 83 19.32 -4.71 9.62
N SER A 84 20.50 -4.32 9.13
CA SER A 84 21.52 -3.62 9.90
C SER A 84 21.55 -2.10 9.67
N LEU A 85 20.78 -1.57 8.71
CA LEU A 85 20.76 -0.13 8.34
C LEU A 85 20.51 0.83 9.50
N ARG A 86 19.83 0.35 10.56
CA ARG A 86 19.47 1.12 11.76
C ARG A 86 20.19 0.67 13.02
N SER A 87 21.17 -0.23 12.89
CA SER A 87 22.00 -0.63 14.03
C SER A 87 22.76 0.58 14.59
N GLU A 88 23.11 0.50 15.87
CA GLU A 88 23.82 1.57 16.58
C GLU A 88 25.15 1.93 15.89
N ASN A 89 25.93 0.92 15.50
CA ASN A 89 27.20 1.10 14.79
C ASN A 89 27.01 1.82 13.44
N VAL A 90 25.98 1.45 12.66
CA VAL A 90 25.69 2.11 11.38
C VAL A 90 25.20 3.55 11.60
N ASN A 91 24.37 3.78 12.62
CA ASN A 91 23.93 5.14 13.00
C ASN A 91 25.10 6.04 13.39
N ALA A 92 26.14 5.50 14.05
CA ALA A 92 27.34 6.23 14.40
C ALA A 92 28.25 6.50 13.19
N ALA A 93 28.36 5.54 12.26
CA ALA A 93 29.27 5.63 11.12
C ALA A 93 28.73 6.43 9.92
N VAL A 94 27.42 6.43 9.69
CA VAL A 94 26.82 6.94 8.43
C VAL A 94 27.16 8.41 8.15
N SER A 95 27.25 9.25 9.17
CA SER A 95 27.58 10.67 8.99
C SER A 95 29.00 10.88 8.48
N LEU A 96 29.96 10.06 8.91
CA LEU A 96 31.35 10.11 8.43
C LEU A 96 31.42 9.70 6.95
N VAL A 97 30.77 8.58 6.62
CA VAL A 97 30.69 8.07 5.24
C VAL A 97 29.99 9.07 4.31
N ALA A 98 28.90 9.69 4.76
CA ALA A 98 28.14 10.65 3.96
C ALA A 98 28.82 12.01 3.79
N ALA A 99 29.78 12.36 4.67
CA ALA A 99 30.59 13.57 4.58
C ALA A 99 31.76 13.45 3.58
N ASN A 100 32.15 12.22 3.21
CA ASN A 100 33.25 11.97 2.29
C ASN A 100 32.86 12.34 0.83
N PRO A 101 33.50 13.35 0.20
CA PRO A 101 33.13 13.81 -1.13
C PRO A 101 33.24 12.74 -2.23
N ALA A 102 34.26 11.87 -2.16
CA ALA A 102 34.47 10.83 -3.16
C ALA A 102 33.39 9.72 -3.06
N VAL A 103 32.91 9.44 -1.84
CA VAL A 103 31.77 8.55 -1.64
C VAL A 103 30.48 9.15 -2.19
N ARG A 104 30.27 10.46 -1.95
CA ARG A 104 29.11 11.18 -2.47
C ARG A 104 29.08 11.15 -3.99
N GLU A 105 30.20 11.40 -4.64
CA GLU A 105 30.33 11.33 -6.11
C GLU A 105 29.84 9.98 -6.66
N VAL A 106 30.33 8.88 -6.08
CA VAL A 106 29.90 7.52 -6.46
C VAL A 106 28.40 7.32 -6.24
N LEU A 107 27.90 7.62 -5.04
CA LEU A 107 26.50 7.36 -4.70
C LEU A 107 25.54 8.25 -5.50
N VAL A 108 25.89 9.50 -5.80
CA VAL A 108 25.10 10.38 -6.65
C VAL A 108 25.02 9.83 -8.08
N SER A 109 26.13 9.32 -8.63
CA SER A 109 26.11 8.63 -9.94
C SER A 109 25.13 7.46 -9.92
N ARG A 110 25.21 6.60 -8.91
CA ARG A 110 24.31 5.44 -8.76
C ARG A 110 22.84 5.83 -8.60
N GLN A 111 22.55 6.91 -7.90
CA GLN A 111 21.18 7.41 -7.72
C GLN A 111 20.59 7.91 -9.03
N ARG A 112 21.40 8.57 -9.88
CA ARG A 112 21.00 9.00 -11.22
C ARG A 112 20.79 7.80 -12.15
N GLU A 113 21.73 6.85 -12.16
CA GLU A 113 21.60 5.58 -12.90
C GLU A 113 20.32 4.83 -12.49
N TRP A 114 20.00 4.81 -11.19
CA TRP A 114 18.75 4.22 -10.68
C TRP A 114 17.51 4.92 -11.26
N ALA A 115 17.47 6.26 -11.26
CA ALA A 115 16.35 6.99 -11.81
C ALA A 115 16.17 6.78 -13.33
N GLU A 116 17.28 6.65 -14.05
CA GLU A 116 17.28 6.31 -15.48
C GLU A 116 16.74 4.91 -15.73
N SER A 117 17.19 3.91 -14.97
CA SER A 117 16.74 2.52 -15.13
C SER A 117 15.27 2.31 -14.74
N HIS A 118 14.77 3.12 -13.82
CA HIS A 118 13.37 3.12 -13.36
C HIS A 118 12.48 4.08 -14.15
N GLN A 119 13.02 4.79 -15.14
CA GLN A 119 12.29 5.72 -16.01
C GLN A 119 11.59 6.85 -15.23
N GLY A 120 12.18 7.29 -14.12
CA GLY A 120 11.59 8.26 -13.20
C GLY A 120 11.63 7.73 -11.76
N GLY A 121 11.07 8.50 -10.83
CA GLY A 121 11.02 8.07 -9.44
C GLY A 121 10.73 9.18 -8.45
N VAL A 122 10.32 8.78 -7.25
CA VAL A 122 10.29 9.66 -6.08
C VAL A 122 11.56 9.40 -5.28
N VAL A 123 12.42 10.41 -5.19
CA VAL A 123 13.74 10.28 -4.55
C VAL A 123 13.76 11.12 -3.29
N GLU A 124 14.02 10.49 -2.14
CA GLU A 124 14.07 11.18 -0.86
C GLU A 124 15.47 11.25 -0.25
N GLY A 125 15.78 12.37 0.40
CA GLY A 125 17.10 12.59 0.99
C GLY A 125 17.27 13.92 1.72
N ARG A 126 18.44 14.53 1.51
CA ARG A 126 18.87 15.80 2.16
C ARG A 126 19.23 16.88 1.14
N ASP A 127 19.74 16.48 -0.02
CA ASP A 127 20.20 17.36 -1.09
C ASP A 127 19.79 16.85 -2.48
N ILE A 128 18.61 16.24 -2.57
CA ILE A 128 18.07 15.66 -3.80
C ILE A 128 17.78 16.76 -4.82
N GLY A 129 16.99 17.77 -4.45
CA GLY A 129 16.57 18.85 -5.34
C GLY A 129 17.66 19.91 -5.61
N THR A 130 18.76 19.88 -4.86
CA THR A 130 19.88 20.83 -5.00
C THR A 130 21.08 20.21 -5.72
N VAL A 131 21.35 18.91 -5.52
CA VAL A 131 22.59 18.27 -5.99
C VAL A 131 22.31 17.03 -6.84
N VAL A 132 21.49 16.10 -6.36
CA VAL A 132 21.28 14.82 -7.08
C VAL A 132 20.49 15.06 -8.37
N PHE A 133 19.34 15.71 -8.26
CA PHE A 133 18.41 16.06 -9.34
C PHE A 133 18.05 17.55 -9.28
N PRO A 134 18.99 18.45 -9.63
CA PRO A 134 18.73 19.89 -9.68
C PRO A 134 17.69 20.28 -10.74
N ASP A 135 17.37 19.38 -11.67
CA ASP A 135 16.35 19.59 -12.71
C ASP A 135 15.08 18.75 -12.47
N ALA A 136 14.86 18.26 -11.25
CA ALA A 136 13.66 17.49 -10.90
C ALA A 136 12.37 18.28 -11.22
N ASP A 137 11.35 17.58 -11.74
CA ASP A 137 10.08 18.18 -12.15
C ASP A 137 9.34 18.83 -10.96
N ILE A 138 9.43 18.18 -9.80
CA ILE A 138 8.92 18.66 -8.52
C ILE A 138 10.00 18.53 -7.46
N LYS A 139 10.21 19.59 -6.68
CA LYS A 139 11.12 19.62 -5.53
C LYS A 139 10.33 20.01 -4.29
N LEU A 140 10.34 19.16 -3.28
CA LEU A 140 9.69 19.38 -2.00
C LEU A 140 10.76 19.49 -0.92
N PHE A 141 10.60 20.43 0.01
CA PHE A 141 11.42 20.54 1.20
C PHE A 141 10.51 20.46 2.43
N LEU A 142 10.47 19.30 3.08
CA LEU A 142 9.60 19.07 4.22
C LEU A 142 10.23 19.58 5.51
N THR A 143 9.49 20.36 6.28
CA THR A 143 9.84 20.78 7.63
C THR A 143 8.85 20.21 8.66
N ALA A 144 9.23 20.28 9.93
CA ALA A 144 8.35 20.00 11.07
C ALA A 144 9.00 20.58 12.33
N SER A 145 8.17 20.92 13.33
CA SER A 145 8.67 21.36 14.63
C SER A 145 9.61 20.31 15.26
N SER A 146 10.64 20.76 15.99
CA SER A 146 11.58 19.86 16.68
C SER A 146 10.89 18.87 17.60
N ALA A 147 9.87 19.33 18.34
CA ALA A 147 9.05 18.49 19.21
C ALA A 147 8.30 17.40 18.44
N GLU A 148 7.69 17.72 17.30
CA GLU A 148 6.98 16.73 16.48
C GLU A 148 7.95 15.74 15.82
N ARG A 149 9.12 16.19 15.38
CA ARG A 149 10.17 15.31 14.83
C ARG A 149 10.69 14.33 15.88
N ALA A 150 10.91 14.79 17.12
CA ALA A 150 11.28 13.93 18.24
C ALA A 150 10.16 12.92 18.57
N ARG A 151 8.90 13.37 18.61
CA ARG A 151 7.74 12.49 18.84
C ARG A 151 7.62 11.39 17.78
N ARG A 152 7.79 11.73 16.50
CA ARG A 152 7.74 10.76 15.39
C ARG A 152 8.89 9.75 15.42
N ARG A 153 9.96 10.05 16.17
CA ARG A 153 11.11 9.17 16.38
C ARG A 153 11.16 8.67 17.83
N SER A 154 10.02 8.34 18.43
CA SER A 154 9.84 7.97 19.86
C SER A 154 10.76 6.86 20.43
N GLU A 155 11.65 6.29 19.61
CA GLU A 155 12.65 5.27 19.96
C GLU A 155 14.11 5.75 19.81
N GLU A 156 14.37 6.95 19.26
CA GLU A 156 15.72 7.53 19.10
C GLU A 156 15.97 8.64 20.13
N ASP A 157 17.20 8.73 20.64
CA ASP A 157 17.64 9.82 21.54
C ASP A 157 17.54 11.20 20.82
N PRO A 158 16.74 12.15 21.35
CA PRO A 158 16.60 13.49 20.78
C PRO A 158 17.93 14.24 20.62
N ALA A 159 18.91 14.03 21.51
CA ALA A 159 20.22 14.69 21.41
C ALA A 159 21.04 14.16 20.22
N SER A 160 20.94 12.86 19.93
CA SER A 160 21.54 12.24 18.75
C SER A 160 20.91 12.73 17.45
N VAL A 161 19.59 12.98 17.43
CA VAL A 161 18.91 13.55 16.24
C VAL A 161 19.36 14.99 15.99
N ALA A 162 19.42 15.81 17.04
CA ALA A 162 19.84 17.21 16.93
C ALA A 162 21.28 17.36 16.43
N ARG A 163 22.23 16.59 16.98
CA ARG A 163 23.63 16.60 16.51
C ARG A 163 23.75 16.18 15.04
N ARG A 164 22.94 15.20 14.60
CA ARG A 164 22.95 14.76 13.20
C ARG A 164 22.41 15.84 12.27
N ASP A 165 21.34 16.51 12.65
CA ASP A 165 20.80 17.63 11.87
C ASP A 165 21.80 18.81 11.81
N GLU A 166 22.52 19.10 12.91
CA GLU A 166 23.59 20.10 12.96
C GLU A 166 24.75 19.74 12.02
N ILE A 167 25.22 18.49 12.04
CA ILE A 167 26.25 17.99 11.11
C ILE A 167 25.76 18.07 9.65
N ASP A 168 24.51 17.65 9.37
CA ASP A 168 23.91 17.68 8.02
C ASP A 168 23.74 19.10 7.48
N SER A 169 23.52 20.10 8.35
CA SER A 169 23.31 21.51 7.98
C SER A 169 24.60 22.32 7.89
N THR A 170 25.65 21.93 8.62
CA THR A 170 26.93 22.67 8.68
C THR A 170 28.04 22.06 7.82
N ARG A 171 27.80 20.90 7.17
CA ARG A 171 28.78 20.26 6.29
C ARG A 171 29.16 21.15 5.08
N SER A 172 30.45 21.16 4.76
CA SER A 172 31.01 21.94 3.64
C SER A 172 30.53 21.43 2.26
N ALA A 173 30.20 20.14 2.14
CA ALA A 173 29.64 19.54 0.94
C ALA A 173 28.12 19.30 1.08
N SER A 174 27.33 19.95 0.23
CA SER A 174 25.86 19.78 0.12
C SER A 174 25.07 19.99 1.42
N PRO A 175 25.13 21.15 2.08
CA PRO A 175 24.39 21.40 3.33
C PRO A 175 22.88 21.22 3.14
N LEU A 176 22.19 20.71 4.16
CA LEU A 176 20.73 20.57 4.17
C LEU A 176 20.08 21.94 3.97
N SER A 177 19.64 22.20 2.74
CA SER A 177 19.07 23.47 2.31
C SER A 177 18.01 23.21 1.25
N ALA A 178 16.94 24.02 1.26
CA ALA A 178 15.92 23.94 0.23
C ALA A 178 16.49 24.47 -1.09
N ALA A 179 16.19 23.79 -2.20
CA ALA A 179 16.47 24.35 -3.53
C ALA A 179 15.67 25.64 -3.72
N GLN A 180 16.17 26.58 -4.54
CA GLN A 180 15.52 27.88 -4.72
C GLN A 180 14.07 27.78 -5.23
N ASP A 181 13.78 26.75 -6.02
CA ASP A 181 12.46 26.44 -6.58
C ASP A 181 11.72 25.32 -5.81
N ALA A 182 12.25 24.89 -4.65
CA ALA A 182 11.63 23.87 -3.82
C ALA A 182 10.40 24.42 -3.09
N TRP A 183 9.35 23.60 -3.02
CA TRP A 183 8.21 23.89 -2.18
C TRP A 183 8.50 23.52 -0.72
N VAL A 184 8.62 24.52 0.14
CA VAL A 184 8.73 24.30 1.58
C VAL A 184 7.36 23.96 2.17
N ILE A 185 7.24 22.78 2.79
CA ILE A 185 5.98 22.27 3.36
C ILE A 185 6.21 21.94 4.85
N ASP A 186 5.49 22.63 5.73
CA ASP A 186 5.47 22.31 7.16
C ASP A 186 4.48 21.17 7.43
N THR A 187 5.01 20.02 7.80
CA THR A 187 4.23 18.80 8.06
C THR A 187 3.75 18.68 9.51
N THR A 188 3.92 19.71 10.34
CA THR A 188 3.59 19.65 11.78
C THR A 188 2.12 19.32 12.03
N SER A 189 1.21 19.88 11.23
CA SER A 189 -0.25 19.72 11.40
C SER A 189 -0.97 19.20 10.16
N LEU A 190 -0.24 18.87 9.10
CA LEU A 190 -0.80 18.39 7.83
C LEU A 190 -0.83 16.86 7.78
N ALA A 191 -1.93 16.32 7.25
CA ALA A 191 -2.01 14.93 6.87
C ALA A 191 -1.22 14.68 5.57
N VAL A 192 -0.66 13.48 5.43
CA VAL A 192 0.12 13.10 4.24
C VAL A 192 -0.73 13.19 2.97
N ASP A 193 -2.02 12.86 3.04
CA ASP A 193 -2.94 12.90 1.90
C ASP A 193 -3.18 14.31 1.36
N GLU A 194 -3.24 15.31 2.25
CA GLU A 194 -3.36 16.72 1.84
C GLU A 194 -2.15 17.15 1.01
N ILE A 195 -0.95 16.75 1.45
CA ILE A 195 0.30 17.05 0.74
C ILE A 195 0.35 16.32 -0.62
N ILE A 196 -0.16 15.10 -0.70
CA ILE A 196 -0.22 14.35 -1.96
C ILE A 196 -1.13 15.05 -2.97
N GLU A 197 -2.35 15.42 -2.57
CA GLU A 197 -3.30 16.09 -3.48
C GLU A 197 -2.74 17.44 -3.96
N MET A 198 -2.08 18.18 -3.07
CA MET A 198 -1.34 19.40 -3.41
C MET A 198 -0.26 19.16 -4.49
N VAL A 199 0.51 18.08 -4.38
CA VAL A 199 1.54 17.72 -5.38
C VAL A 199 0.91 17.28 -6.70
N LEU A 200 -0.16 16.49 -6.65
CA LEU A 200 -0.88 16.02 -7.84
C LEU A 200 -1.47 17.18 -8.64
N GLN A 201 -2.12 18.12 -7.95
CA GLN A 201 -2.68 19.31 -8.57
C GLN A 201 -1.60 20.08 -9.36
N ARG A 202 -0.43 20.26 -8.75
CA ARG A 202 0.70 20.95 -9.37
C ARG A 202 1.28 20.22 -10.58
N LEU A 203 1.29 18.88 -10.55
CA LEU A 203 1.69 18.07 -11.71
C LEU A 203 0.71 18.27 -12.88
N THR A 204 -0.59 18.36 -12.62
CA THR A 204 -1.60 18.69 -13.64
C THR A 204 -1.44 20.10 -14.19
N GLU A 205 -1.13 21.09 -13.35
CA GLU A 205 -0.92 22.49 -13.77
C GLU A 205 0.35 22.67 -14.62
N LYS A 206 1.44 21.97 -14.27
CA LYS A 206 2.66 21.91 -15.10
C LYS A 206 2.48 21.07 -16.38
N GLY A 207 1.55 20.10 -16.36
CA GLY A 207 1.31 19.14 -17.44
C GLY A 207 0.37 19.61 -18.56
N GLY A 208 -0.03 20.88 -18.61
CA GLY A 208 -0.94 21.48 -19.60
C GLY A 208 -0.49 21.47 -21.07
N GLY A 209 0.46 20.61 -21.44
CA GLY A 209 1.01 20.48 -22.79
C GLY A 209 1.62 19.10 -23.10
N MET A 210 1.06 17.98 -22.62
CA MET A 210 1.52 16.64 -23.03
C MET A 210 0.40 15.82 -23.68
N SER A 211 0.61 15.56 -24.98
CA SER A 211 -0.20 14.78 -25.90
C SER A 211 -0.38 13.32 -25.48
N GLU A 212 -1.54 12.76 -25.84
CA GLU A 212 -2.13 11.43 -25.56
C GLU A 212 -1.27 10.16 -25.82
N GLN A 213 0.01 10.24 -26.14
CA GLN A 213 0.78 9.09 -26.63
C GLN A 213 1.61 8.32 -25.57
N SER A 214 1.65 8.75 -24.29
CA SER A 214 2.47 8.08 -23.25
C SER A 214 1.75 6.98 -22.44
N GLN A 215 0.58 6.48 -22.87
CA GLN A 215 -0.17 5.47 -22.12
C GLN A 215 0.27 4.02 -22.37
N SER A 216 1.24 3.75 -23.24
CA SER A 216 1.74 2.40 -23.48
C SER A 216 3.13 2.24 -22.88
N ARG A 217 3.22 1.63 -21.69
CA ARG A 217 4.34 0.84 -21.10
C ARG A 217 4.33 1.01 -19.58
N ARG A 218 3.81 0.01 -18.87
CA ARG A 218 3.86 -0.07 -17.39
C ARG A 218 4.39 -1.46 -16.98
N PRO A 219 5.39 -1.55 -16.07
CA PRO A 219 5.73 -2.81 -15.42
C PRO A 219 4.62 -3.26 -14.45
N SER A 220 4.66 -4.53 -14.05
CA SER A 220 3.60 -5.19 -13.28
C SER A 220 3.87 -5.12 -11.77
N PRO A 221 2.84 -4.92 -10.92
CA PRO A 221 3.04 -4.76 -9.49
C PRO A 221 3.40 -6.11 -8.85
N GLY A 222 4.62 -6.21 -8.33
CA GLY A 222 5.11 -7.30 -7.49
C GLY A 222 5.24 -6.84 -6.02
N ARG A 223 4.88 -7.76 -5.11
CA ARG A 223 5.09 -7.79 -3.64
C ARG A 223 5.71 -6.55 -2.98
N GLY A 224 4.92 -5.86 -2.15
CA GLY A 224 5.40 -4.79 -1.26
C GLY A 224 4.63 -3.48 -1.37
N ALA A 225 3.86 -3.28 -2.45
CA ALA A 225 3.02 -2.10 -2.64
C ALA A 225 1.84 -2.07 -1.64
N ILE A 226 1.71 -0.97 -0.91
CA ILE A 226 0.55 -0.70 -0.04
C ILE A 226 -0.65 -0.43 -0.96
N PHE A 227 -1.69 -1.23 -0.84
CA PHE A 227 -2.95 -1.01 -1.54
C PHE A 227 -3.63 0.24 -0.97
N VAL A 228 -3.70 1.29 -1.77
CA VAL A 228 -4.47 2.50 -1.48
C VAL A 228 -5.80 2.41 -2.22
N PRO A 229 -6.93 2.27 -1.52
CA PRO A 229 -8.24 2.17 -2.16
C PRO A 229 -8.60 3.50 -2.81
N ASN A 230 -8.82 3.50 -4.13
CA ASN A 230 -9.40 4.66 -4.80
C ASN A 230 -10.94 4.57 -4.72
N PRO A 231 -11.63 5.39 -3.91
CA PRO A 231 -13.08 5.28 -3.70
C PRO A 231 -13.90 5.64 -4.94
N ASN A 232 -13.31 6.34 -5.91
CA ASN A 232 -14.03 6.86 -7.06
C ASN A 232 -14.38 5.77 -8.07
N ARG A 233 -15.62 5.83 -8.58
CA ARG A 233 -16.09 5.02 -9.71
C ARG A 233 -15.56 5.62 -11.02
N THR A 234 -14.31 5.31 -11.34
CA THR A 234 -13.70 5.70 -12.63
C THR A 234 -14.56 5.22 -13.81
N LEU A 235 -14.44 5.87 -14.97
CA LEU A 235 -15.15 5.43 -16.19
C LEU A 235 -14.85 3.95 -16.48
N THR A 236 -13.59 3.55 -16.36
CA THR A 236 -13.13 2.17 -16.48
C THR A 236 -13.86 1.23 -15.52
N TYR A 237 -13.96 1.59 -14.23
CA TYR A 237 -14.71 0.80 -13.26
C TYR A 237 -16.18 0.66 -13.66
N ARG A 238 -16.85 1.75 -14.06
CA ARG A 238 -18.27 1.72 -14.45
C ARG A 238 -18.51 0.81 -15.65
N VAL A 239 -17.67 0.89 -16.67
CA VAL A 239 -17.76 0.06 -17.88
C VAL A 239 -17.51 -1.41 -17.53
N LEU A 240 -16.41 -1.72 -16.84
CA LEU A 240 -16.07 -3.10 -16.48
C LEU A 240 -17.10 -3.71 -15.52
N ARG A 241 -17.55 -2.96 -14.51
CA ARG A 241 -18.62 -3.38 -13.60
C ARG A 241 -19.89 -3.72 -14.39
N ARG A 242 -20.30 -2.86 -15.33
CA ARG A 242 -21.51 -3.11 -16.14
C ARG A 242 -21.36 -4.33 -17.03
N LEU A 243 -20.20 -4.52 -17.65
CA LEU A 243 -19.90 -5.71 -18.45
C LEU A 243 -19.98 -6.99 -17.61
N VAL A 244 -19.30 -7.02 -16.46
CA VAL A 244 -19.35 -8.15 -15.51
C VAL A 244 -20.78 -8.42 -15.07
N TYR A 245 -21.52 -7.38 -14.68
CA TYR A 245 -22.93 -7.50 -14.29
C TYR A 245 -23.78 -8.14 -15.38
N LEU A 246 -23.65 -7.71 -16.65
CA LEU A 246 -24.42 -8.25 -17.77
C LEU A 246 -24.06 -9.71 -18.07
N ILE A 247 -22.77 -10.05 -18.06
CA ILE A 247 -22.30 -11.43 -18.25
C ILE A 247 -22.85 -12.32 -17.14
N MET A 248 -22.72 -11.90 -15.88
CA MET A 248 -23.21 -12.64 -14.72
C MET A 248 -24.73 -12.81 -14.77
N LYS A 249 -25.46 -11.75 -15.16
CA LYS A 249 -26.91 -11.77 -15.27
C LYS A 249 -27.39 -12.72 -16.36
N ALA A 250 -26.76 -12.71 -17.53
CA ALA A 250 -27.12 -13.60 -18.63
C ALA A 250 -26.79 -15.06 -18.34
N TRP A 251 -25.60 -15.33 -17.78
CA TRP A 251 -25.07 -16.67 -17.61
C TRP A 251 -25.63 -17.41 -16.38
N PHE A 252 -25.83 -16.68 -15.27
CA PHE A 252 -26.23 -17.28 -13.99
C PHE A 252 -27.63 -16.87 -13.50
N ARG A 253 -28.26 -15.89 -14.16
CA ARG A 253 -29.62 -15.40 -13.83
C ARG A 253 -29.82 -15.22 -12.31
N PRO A 254 -28.94 -14.46 -11.64
CA PRO A 254 -28.96 -14.34 -10.19
C PRO A 254 -30.24 -13.66 -9.73
N LYS A 255 -30.85 -14.18 -8.67
CA LYS A 255 -31.98 -13.56 -7.98
C LYS A 255 -31.53 -13.17 -6.57
N LEU A 256 -31.63 -11.88 -6.23
CA LEU A 256 -31.33 -11.37 -4.90
C LEU A 256 -32.61 -11.19 -4.10
N GLU A 257 -32.64 -11.77 -2.91
CA GLU A 257 -33.72 -11.65 -1.92
C GLU A 257 -33.13 -11.35 -0.53
N GLY A 258 -34.00 -11.16 0.45
CA GLY A 258 -33.65 -10.95 1.85
C GLY A 258 -33.93 -9.52 2.34
N PRO A 259 -33.97 -9.33 3.66
CA PRO A 259 -34.29 -8.04 4.28
C PRO A 259 -33.11 -7.06 4.25
N GLY A 260 -31.88 -7.55 4.06
CA GLY A 260 -30.67 -6.74 4.11
C GLY A 260 -30.62 -5.68 3.01
N THR A 261 -30.18 -4.47 3.37
CA THR A 261 -29.88 -3.40 2.42
C THR A 261 -28.51 -2.83 2.75
N ILE A 262 -27.62 -2.76 1.75
CA ILE A 262 -26.29 -2.16 1.94
C ILE A 262 -26.45 -0.65 2.14
N PRO A 263 -25.96 -0.07 3.25
CA PRO A 263 -26.00 1.37 3.49
C PRO A 263 -25.44 2.19 2.31
N GLU A 264 -26.04 3.34 2.03
CA GLU A 264 -25.61 4.21 0.91
C GLU A 264 -24.21 4.80 1.14
N SER A 265 -23.85 5.03 2.40
CA SER A 265 -22.56 5.58 2.84
C SER A 265 -22.01 4.82 4.05
N GLY A 266 -20.74 5.06 4.35
CA GLY A 266 -20.07 4.46 5.51
C GLY A 266 -19.53 3.05 5.26
N PRO A 267 -18.67 2.55 6.16
CA PRO A 267 -17.96 1.29 6.00
C PRO A 267 -18.89 0.08 6.06
N VAL A 268 -18.76 -0.83 5.09
CA VAL A 268 -19.55 -2.07 5.06
C VAL A 268 -18.66 -3.25 4.66
N ILE A 269 -18.77 -4.35 5.39
CA ILE A 269 -18.20 -5.64 5.03
C ILE A 269 -19.33 -6.52 4.51
N ILE A 270 -19.34 -6.83 3.21
CA ILE A 270 -20.17 -7.91 2.68
C ILE A 270 -19.43 -9.21 2.98
N ALA A 271 -20.12 -10.13 3.66
CA ALA A 271 -19.58 -11.39 4.15
C ALA A 271 -20.26 -12.59 3.49
N PRO A 272 -19.83 -13.03 2.30
CA PRO A 272 -20.46 -14.13 1.59
C PRO A 272 -19.99 -15.50 2.07
N VAL A 273 -20.83 -16.51 1.86
CA VAL A 273 -20.37 -17.91 1.84
C VAL A 273 -19.41 -18.15 0.68
N HIS A 274 -18.55 -19.17 0.79
CA HIS A 274 -17.61 -19.54 -0.26
C HIS A 274 -17.78 -20.99 -0.71
N ARG A 275 -18.54 -21.20 -1.79
CA ARG A 275 -18.88 -22.50 -2.40
C ARG A 275 -18.26 -22.72 -3.78
N SER A 276 -17.85 -21.66 -4.47
CA SER A 276 -17.31 -21.73 -5.82
C SER A 276 -16.28 -20.62 -6.08
N TYR A 277 -15.50 -20.74 -7.16
CA TYR A 277 -14.63 -19.63 -7.55
C TYR A 277 -15.41 -18.44 -8.09
N VAL A 278 -16.64 -18.58 -8.59
CA VAL A 278 -17.40 -17.45 -9.16
C VAL A 278 -18.12 -16.60 -8.12
N ASP A 279 -18.09 -17.00 -6.84
CA ASP A 279 -18.83 -16.32 -5.77
C ASP A 279 -18.48 -14.84 -5.62
N PHE A 280 -17.21 -14.47 -5.90
CA PHE A 280 -16.76 -13.08 -5.86
C PHE A 280 -17.59 -12.16 -6.77
N GLY A 281 -18.12 -12.71 -7.86
CA GLY A 281 -18.86 -11.96 -8.86
C GLY A 281 -20.28 -11.61 -8.42
N PHE A 282 -20.85 -12.31 -7.43
CA PHE A 282 -22.25 -12.11 -7.04
C PHE A 282 -22.47 -10.96 -6.06
N ALA A 283 -21.44 -10.52 -5.33
CA ALA A 283 -21.54 -9.37 -4.45
C ALA A 283 -22.01 -8.10 -5.20
N ILE A 284 -21.66 -7.97 -6.49
CA ILE A 284 -22.02 -6.84 -7.36
C ILE A 284 -23.53 -6.56 -7.44
N PHE A 285 -24.37 -7.57 -7.17
CA PHE A 285 -25.84 -7.46 -7.22
C PHE A 285 -26.45 -6.85 -5.96
N THR A 286 -25.67 -6.73 -4.87
CA THR A 286 -26.15 -6.23 -3.57
C THR A 286 -26.11 -4.71 -3.43
N SER A 287 -25.28 -4.03 -4.25
CA SER A 287 -25.11 -2.58 -4.19
C SER A 287 -24.49 -2.05 -5.47
N ASP A 288 -24.78 -0.80 -5.79
CA ASP A 288 -24.08 -0.07 -6.84
C ASP A 288 -22.76 0.53 -6.37
N ARG A 289 -22.51 0.60 -5.06
CA ARG A 289 -21.27 1.14 -4.47
C ARG A 289 -20.03 0.43 -5.02
N LYS A 290 -18.91 1.17 -5.06
CA LYS A 290 -17.63 0.58 -5.47
C LYS A 290 -17.24 -0.47 -4.43
N MET A 291 -16.99 -1.69 -4.91
CA MET A 291 -16.64 -2.83 -4.07
C MET A 291 -15.15 -3.11 -4.20
N PHE A 292 -14.56 -3.46 -3.07
CA PHE A 292 -13.18 -3.88 -2.95
C PHE A 292 -13.13 -5.32 -2.49
N PHE A 293 -12.18 -6.09 -3.01
CA PHE A 293 -12.14 -7.52 -2.69
C PHE A 293 -10.71 -8.02 -2.57
N MET A 294 -10.53 -8.96 -1.65
CA MET A 294 -9.27 -9.67 -1.50
C MET A 294 -9.22 -10.83 -2.49
N ALA A 295 -8.12 -10.91 -3.24
CA ALA A 295 -7.91 -11.98 -4.20
C ALA A 295 -6.51 -12.57 -4.03
N LYS A 296 -6.35 -13.87 -4.34
CA LYS A 296 -5.08 -14.57 -4.13
C LYS A 296 -3.97 -13.92 -4.97
N ASP A 297 -2.83 -13.63 -4.35
CA ASP A 297 -1.65 -13.01 -4.98
C ASP A 297 -1.24 -13.66 -6.32
N SER A 298 -1.39 -14.98 -6.43
CA SER A 298 -1.05 -15.75 -7.63
C SER A 298 -1.82 -15.31 -8.89
N LEU A 299 -2.96 -14.61 -8.74
CA LEU A 299 -3.73 -14.06 -9.86
C LEU A 299 -2.99 -12.91 -10.56
N TRP A 300 -2.12 -12.19 -9.84
CA TRP A 300 -1.31 -11.11 -10.40
C TRP A 300 -0.11 -11.62 -11.23
N LYS A 301 0.17 -12.93 -11.23
CA LYS A 301 1.12 -13.54 -12.18
C LYS A 301 0.68 -13.31 -13.64
N TYR A 302 -0.62 -13.15 -13.88
CA TYR A 302 -1.18 -12.88 -15.20
C TYR A 302 -1.45 -11.38 -15.35
N LYS A 303 -0.57 -10.65 -16.06
CA LYS A 303 -0.58 -9.18 -16.14
C LYS A 303 -1.93 -8.57 -16.51
N ILE A 304 -2.58 -9.11 -17.54
CA ILE A 304 -3.90 -8.64 -18.02
C ILE A 304 -4.97 -8.84 -16.95
N LEU A 305 -5.01 -10.03 -16.35
CA LEU A 305 -5.96 -10.36 -15.30
C LEU A 305 -5.71 -9.53 -14.03
N GLY A 306 -4.45 -9.36 -13.62
CA GLY A 306 -4.08 -8.51 -12.49
C GLY A 306 -4.52 -7.05 -12.69
N ARG A 307 -4.31 -6.48 -13.89
CA ARG A 307 -4.75 -5.11 -14.19
C ARG A 307 -6.28 -4.98 -14.20
N PHE A 308 -6.97 -5.97 -14.77
CA PHE A 308 -8.43 -6.04 -14.72
C PHE A 308 -8.94 -6.08 -13.27
N LEU A 309 -8.35 -6.93 -12.42
CA LEU A 309 -8.70 -7.09 -11.02
C LEU A 309 -8.47 -5.79 -10.24
N LEU A 310 -7.32 -5.12 -10.42
CA LEU A 310 -7.04 -3.81 -9.79
C LEU A 310 -8.09 -2.76 -10.19
N ASN A 311 -8.42 -2.66 -11.48
CA ASN A 311 -9.45 -1.72 -11.96
C ASN A 311 -10.84 -2.02 -11.40
N MET A 312 -11.10 -3.27 -11.04
CA MET A 312 -12.33 -3.72 -10.39
C MET A 312 -12.33 -3.54 -8.86
N GLY A 313 -11.22 -3.10 -8.26
CA GLY A 313 -11.08 -2.90 -6.80
C GLY A 313 -10.45 -4.08 -6.05
N ALA A 314 -9.81 -5.02 -6.74
CA ALA A 314 -9.12 -6.15 -6.11
C ALA A 314 -7.78 -5.73 -5.50
N PHE A 315 -7.39 -6.39 -4.41
CA PHE A 315 -6.02 -6.33 -3.90
C PHE A 315 -5.50 -7.72 -3.47
N PRO A 316 -4.18 -7.95 -3.54
CA PRO A 316 -3.61 -9.26 -3.27
C PRO A 316 -3.68 -9.63 -1.78
N VAL A 317 -3.90 -10.92 -1.50
CA VAL A 317 -3.78 -11.52 -0.15
C VAL A 317 -2.97 -12.82 -0.21
N HIS A 318 -2.09 -13.01 0.77
CA HIS A 318 -1.39 -14.28 0.99
C HIS A 318 -2.20 -15.17 1.95
N ARG A 319 -2.48 -16.42 1.54
CA ARG A 319 -3.31 -17.35 2.34
C ARG A 319 -2.55 -18.12 3.42
N GLU A 320 -1.21 -18.13 3.36
CA GLU A 320 -0.36 -19.00 4.20
C GLU A 320 0.16 -18.31 5.47
N SER A 321 -0.14 -17.03 5.69
CA SER A 321 0.16 -16.33 6.94
C SER A 321 -0.97 -15.39 7.31
N ALA A 322 -1.10 -15.07 8.61
CA ALA A 322 -1.95 -13.99 9.09
C ALA A 322 -1.40 -12.65 8.56
N ASP A 323 -1.71 -12.39 7.30
CA ASP A 323 -1.11 -11.33 6.51
C ASP A 323 -1.58 -9.98 7.03
N ARG A 324 -0.75 -9.41 7.91
CA ARG A 324 -0.97 -8.07 8.49
C ARG A 324 -1.16 -7.02 7.39
N SER A 325 -0.56 -7.20 6.21
CA SER A 325 -0.71 -6.28 5.09
C SER A 325 -2.11 -6.34 4.48
N ALA A 326 -2.68 -7.54 4.29
CA ALA A 326 -4.04 -7.70 3.78
C ALA A 326 -5.10 -7.14 4.74
N LEU A 327 -4.92 -7.33 6.05
CA LEU A 327 -5.78 -6.70 7.05
C LEU A 327 -5.62 -5.17 7.08
N ALA A 328 -4.40 -4.65 6.90
CA ALA A 328 -4.17 -3.21 6.80
C ALA A 328 -4.84 -2.60 5.55
N HIS A 329 -4.78 -3.29 4.40
CA HIS A 329 -5.47 -2.87 3.17
C HIS A 329 -7.00 -2.90 3.33
N ALA A 330 -7.53 -3.96 3.94
CA ALA A 330 -8.95 -4.07 4.27
C ALA A 330 -9.39 -2.96 5.24
N GLU A 331 -8.58 -2.65 6.25
CA GLU A 331 -8.83 -1.54 7.17
C GLU A 331 -8.83 -0.19 6.44
N ALA A 332 -7.88 0.05 5.52
CA ALA A 332 -7.85 1.27 4.73
C ALA A 332 -9.12 1.45 3.89
N VAL A 333 -9.58 0.39 3.21
CA VAL A 333 -10.85 0.38 2.44
C VAL A 333 -12.02 0.81 3.32
N LEU A 334 -12.12 0.26 4.52
CA LEU A 334 -13.21 0.55 5.43
C LEU A 334 -13.08 1.94 6.04
N ARG A 335 -11.88 2.43 6.35
CA ARG A 335 -11.70 3.80 6.86
C ARG A 335 -12.13 4.86 5.86
N GLU A 336 -11.97 4.60 4.57
CA GLU A 336 -12.53 5.40 3.47
C GLU A 336 -14.06 5.26 3.30
N GLY A 337 -14.72 4.56 4.23
CA GLY A 337 -16.15 4.33 4.22
C GLY A 337 -16.60 3.53 2.99
N GLN A 338 -15.78 2.62 2.46
CA GLN A 338 -16.10 1.83 1.26
C GLN A 338 -16.68 0.45 1.60
N VAL A 339 -17.08 -0.28 0.54
CA VAL A 339 -17.60 -1.65 0.65
C VAL A 339 -16.47 -2.65 0.43
N LEU A 340 -16.18 -3.46 1.45
CA LEU A 340 -15.24 -4.57 1.38
C LEU A 340 -16.00 -5.90 1.25
N VAL A 341 -15.61 -6.74 0.30
CA VAL A 341 -16.06 -8.13 0.20
C VAL A 341 -15.01 -9.03 0.85
N MET A 342 -15.39 -9.71 1.92
CA MET A 342 -14.51 -10.61 2.69
C MET A 342 -15.23 -11.94 2.95
N PHE A 343 -14.61 -13.05 2.57
CA PHE A 343 -15.15 -14.39 2.81
C PHE A 343 -14.73 -14.90 4.19
N PRO A 344 -15.65 -15.03 5.17
CA PRO A 344 -15.29 -15.40 6.53
C PRO A 344 -14.71 -16.82 6.64
N GLU A 345 -15.12 -17.74 5.76
CA GLU A 345 -14.64 -19.14 5.74
C GLU A 345 -13.17 -19.28 5.29
N GLY A 346 -12.58 -18.23 4.69
CA GLY A 346 -11.19 -18.18 4.19
C GLY A 346 -10.87 -19.11 3.01
N THR A 347 -11.60 -20.21 2.88
CA THR A 347 -11.43 -21.26 1.86
C THR A 347 -12.80 -21.71 1.35
N ARG A 348 -12.81 -22.40 0.21
CA ARG A 348 -14.07 -22.92 -0.37
C ARG A 348 -14.51 -24.16 0.39
N GLN A 349 -15.77 -24.17 0.81
CA GLN A 349 -16.38 -25.25 1.56
C GLN A 349 -17.43 -26.00 0.73
N ASP A 350 -17.54 -27.30 0.96
CA ASP A 350 -18.51 -28.18 0.31
C ASP A 350 -19.65 -28.52 1.29
N GLY A 351 -20.85 -28.82 0.77
CA GLY A 351 -21.99 -29.26 1.60
C GLY A 351 -22.92 -28.13 2.10
N PRO A 352 -23.94 -28.49 2.89
CA PRO A 352 -25.00 -27.58 3.33
C PRO A 352 -24.63 -26.72 4.55
N LEU A 353 -23.59 -27.12 5.29
CA LEU A 353 -23.14 -26.42 6.49
C LEU A 353 -21.96 -25.51 6.19
N LEU A 354 -21.89 -24.36 6.87
CA LEU A 354 -20.69 -23.53 6.91
C LEU A 354 -19.55 -24.24 7.64
N GLY A 355 -18.33 -23.97 7.19
CA GLY A 355 -17.13 -24.40 7.91
C GLY A 355 -16.84 -23.53 9.14
N ASP A 356 -15.58 -23.60 9.59
CA ASP A 356 -15.04 -22.60 10.51
C ASP A 356 -14.91 -21.24 9.84
N ILE A 357 -15.44 -20.22 10.51
CA ILE A 357 -15.27 -18.83 10.09
C ILE A 357 -14.15 -18.17 10.90
N LEU A 358 -13.36 -17.38 10.19
CA LEU A 358 -12.28 -16.58 10.76
C LEU A 358 -12.83 -15.29 11.38
N GLU A 359 -12.20 -14.82 12.46
CA GLU A 359 -12.60 -13.60 13.17
C GLU A 359 -12.21 -12.29 12.44
N GLY A 360 -11.67 -12.37 11.22
CA GLY A 360 -11.17 -11.21 10.47
C GLY A 360 -12.23 -10.13 10.20
N ALA A 361 -13.43 -10.52 9.78
CA ALA A 361 -14.53 -9.58 9.53
C ALA A 361 -15.05 -8.94 10.84
N PRO A 362 -15.37 -9.70 11.90
CA PRO A 362 -15.69 -9.14 13.22
C PRO A 362 -14.59 -8.21 13.79
N PHE A 363 -13.33 -8.58 13.62
CA PHE A 363 -12.18 -7.77 14.06
C PHE A 363 -12.11 -6.43 13.32
N LEU A 364 -12.26 -6.44 12.00
CA LEU A 364 -12.26 -5.22 11.18
C LEU A 364 -13.48 -4.34 11.49
N SER A 365 -14.66 -4.94 11.69
CA SER A 365 -15.87 -4.25 12.13
C SER A 365 -15.65 -3.51 13.45
N ALA A 366 -15.10 -4.19 14.46
CA ALA A 366 -14.76 -3.59 15.75
C ALA A 366 -13.77 -2.41 15.65
N ARG A 367 -12.78 -2.50 14.75
CA ARG A 367 -11.77 -1.44 14.56
C ARG A 367 -12.29 -0.23 13.79
N THR A 368 -13.08 -0.46 12.76
CA THR A 368 -13.45 0.56 11.77
C THR A 368 -14.87 1.10 11.94
N GLY A 369 -15.70 0.43 12.75
CA GLY A 369 -17.13 0.71 12.84
C GLY A 369 -17.92 0.15 11.65
N ALA A 370 -17.31 -0.70 10.81
CA ALA A 370 -17.99 -1.28 9.65
C ALA A 370 -19.16 -2.17 10.06
N SER A 371 -20.31 -1.98 9.42
CA SER A 371 -21.40 -2.94 9.50
C SER A 371 -21.09 -4.19 8.68
N ILE A 372 -21.60 -5.37 9.09
CA ILE A 372 -21.38 -6.64 8.38
C ILE A 372 -22.69 -7.09 7.74
N ALA A 373 -22.69 -7.37 6.44
CA ALA A 373 -23.83 -7.85 5.67
C ALA A 373 -23.62 -9.32 5.25
N PRO A 374 -24.27 -10.30 5.89
CA PRO A 374 -24.13 -11.71 5.56
C PRO A 374 -24.78 -12.02 4.20
N LEU A 375 -24.07 -12.70 3.31
CA LEU A 375 -24.57 -13.03 1.96
C LEU A 375 -24.56 -14.54 1.69
N GLY A 376 -25.75 -15.13 1.68
CA GLY A 376 -25.96 -16.50 1.21
C GLY A 376 -25.89 -16.57 -0.32
N ILE A 377 -25.18 -17.56 -0.85
CA ILE A 377 -25.04 -17.81 -2.29
C ILE A 377 -25.29 -19.30 -2.56
N ALA A 378 -26.39 -19.61 -3.24
CA ALA A 378 -26.78 -20.97 -3.61
C ALA A 378 -26.73 -21.20 -5.13
N GLY A 379 -26.49 -22.44 -5.54
CA GLY A 379 -26.37 -22.82 -6.96
C GLY A 379 -25.00 -22.56 -7.59
N SER A 380 -24.13 -21.76 -6.97
CA SER A 380 -22.79 -21.45 -7.51
C SER A 380 -21.86 -22.67 -7.53
N ALA A 381 -21.94 -23.57 -6.55
CA ALA A 381 -21.22 -24.85 -6.55
C ALA A 381 -21.62 -25.75 -7.74
N LYS A 382 -22.90 -25.72 -8.15
CA LYS A 382 -23.34 -26.42 -9.36
C LYS A 382 -22.75 -25.72 -10.58
N ALA A 383 -22.76 -24.39 -10.61
CA ALA A 383 -22.25 -23.61 -11.73
C ALA A 383 -20.74 -23.80 -11.96
N MET A 384 -19.95 -23.96 -10.89
CA MET A 384 -18.52 -24.23 -11.00
C MET A 384 -18.06 -25.25 -9.94
N PRO A 385 -18.25 -26.56 -10.21
CA PRO A 385 -17.84 -27.62 -9.30
C PRO A 385 -16.33 -27.61 -9.05
N LYS A 386 -15.91 -28.16 -7.92
CA LYS A 386 -14.50 -28.31 -7.56
C LYS A 386 -13.76 -29.09 -8.66
N GLY A 387 -12.63 -28.56 -9.11
CA GLY A 387 -11.85 -29.10 -10.23
C GLY A 387 -12.24 -28.55 -11.62
N SER A 388 -13.42 -27.93 -11.77
CA SER A 388 -13.78 -27.27 -13.02
C SER A 388 -12.97 -25.99 -13.23
N LYS A 389 -12.51 -25.77 -14.47
CA LYS A 389 -11.83 -24.55 -14.90
C LYS A 389 -12.77 -23.50 -15.50
N VAL A 390 -13.95 -23.93 -15.97
CA VAL A 390 -14.92 -23.06 -16.67
C VAL A 390 -16.29 -23.22 -16.00
N PRO A 391 -16.98 -22.10 -15.67
CA PRO A 391 -18.31 -22.17 -15.11
C PRO A 391 -19.36 -22.47 -16.19
N ARG A 392 -20.30 -23.34 -15.87
CA ARG A 392 -21.47 -23.64 -16.72
C ARG A 392 -22.67 -22.75 -16.34
N PRO A 393 -23.57 -22.46 -17.28
CA PRO A 393 -24.81 -21.73 -16.96
C PRO A 393 -25.61 -22.46 -15.88
N ALA A 394 -26.00 -21.73 -14.83
CA ALA A 394 -26.83 -22.25 -13.75
C ALA A 394 -27.52 -21.11 -13.02
N LYS A 395 -28.76 -21.32 -12.56
CA LYS A 395 -29.45 -20.34 -11.71
C LYS A 395 -28.73 -20.21 -10.37
N VAL A 396 -28.47 -18.97 -9.96
CA VAL A 396 -27.87 -18.65 -8.66
C VAL A 396 -28.86 -17.84 -7.83
N HIS A 397 -29.02 -18.22 -6.57
CA HIS A 397 -29.91 -17.54 -5.64
C HIS A 397 -29.03 -16.86 -4.58
N LEU A 398 -29.29 -15.58 -4.35
CA LEU A 398 -28.58 -14.74 -3.41
C LEU A 398 -29.56 -14.32 -2.31
N TYR A 399 -29.15 -14.44 -1.05
CA TYR A 399 -29.94 -13.97 0.08
C TYR A 399 -29.09 -13.06 0.95
N LEU A 400 -29.46 -11.80 1.05
CA LEU A 400 -28.78 -10.81 1.89
C LEU A 400 -29.48 -10.76 3.25
N GLY A 401 -28.78 -11.25 4.28
CA GLY A 401 -29.26 -11.22 5.66
C GLY A 401 -29.27 -9.81 6.26
N ASP A 402 -29.82 -9.68 7.46
CA ASP A 402 -29.84 -8.41 8.19
C ASP A 402 -28.43 -7.85 8.39
N VAL A 403 -28.28 -6.56 8.14
CA VAL A 403 -26.99 -5.88 8.32
C VAL A 403 -26.69 -5.73 9.80
N MET A 404 -25.60 -6.33 10.23
CA MET A 404 -25.13 -6.33 11.61
C MET A 404 -24.34 -5.04 11.89
N THR A 405 -24.66 -4.35 12.97
CA THR A 405 -23.89 -3.19 13.41
C THR A 405 -22.57 -3.61 14.06
N ALA A 406 -21.60 -2.69 14.02
CA ALA A 406 -20.34 -2.86 14.73
C ALA A 406 -20.59 -2.95 16.25
N PRO A 407 -19.76 -3.72 16.97
CA PRO A 407 -19.88 -3.85 18.42
C PRO A 407 -19.54 -2.53 19.09
N GLU A 408 -20.24 -2.21 20.19
CA GLU A 408 -20.02 -0.97 20.93
C GLU A 408 -18.61 -0.89 21.51
N LYS A 409 -18.05 0.32 21.48
CA LYS A 409 -16.76 0.60 22.13
C LYS A 409 -17.02 0.88 23.60
N SER A 410 -16.16 0.35 24.48
CA SER A 410 -16.16 0.75 25.89
C SER A 410 -15.82 2.24 26.04
N ASP A 411 -16.05 2.80 27.22
CA ASP A 411 -15.70 4.20 27.57
C ASP A 411 -14.23 4.55 27.30
N LYS A 412 -13.35 3.54 27.27
CA LYS A 412 -11.92 3.67 26.93
C LYS A 412 -11.63 3.58 25.43
N GLY A 413 -12.65 3.62 24.58
CA GLY A 413 -12.54 3.60 23.12
C GLY A 413 -12.15 2.25 22.50
N ARG A 414 -12.11 1.16 23.28
CA ARG A 414 -11.71 -0.19 22.82
C ARG A 414 -12.89 -1.17 22.85
N VAL A 415 -12.98 -2.03 21.84
CA VAL A 415 -13.90 -3.18 21.81
C VAL A 415 -13.27 -4.36 22.54
N SER A 416 -14.03 -5.07 23.37
CA SER A 416 -13.54 -6.26 24.09
C SER A 416 -13.37 -7.45 23.15
N ARG A 417 -12.41 -8.35 23.46
CA ARG A 417 -12.25 -9.62 22.71
C ARG A 417 -13.52 -10.48 22.75
N SER A 418 -14.25 -10.44 23.87
CA SER A 418 -15.52 -11.16 24.00
C SER A 418 -16.59 -10.62 23.05
N ALA A 419 -16.68 -9.30 22.82
CA ALA A 419 -17.62 -8.72 21.87
C ALA A 419 -17.29 -9.10 20.42
N VAL A 420 -15.99 -9.14 20.06
CA VAL A 420 -15.55 -9.63 18.73
C VAL A 420 -15.94 -11.10 18.54
N HIS A 421 -15.73 -11.93 19.56
CA HIS A 421 -16.09 -13.35 19.50
C HIS A 421 -17.62 -13.57 19.40
N GLN A 422 -18.41 -12.83 20.18
CA GLN A 422 -19.88 -12.86 20.09
C GLN A 422 -20.39 -12.43 18.71
N LEU A 423 -19.79 -11.37 18.13
CA LEU A 423 -20.12 -10.93 16.78
C LEU A 423 -19.75 -12.00 15.74
N SER A 424 -18.64 -12.71 15.94
CA SER A 424 -18.25 -13.85 15.11
C SER A 424 -19.33 -14.96 15.14
N GLN A 425 -19.76 -15.40 16.32
CA GLN A 425 -20.81 -16.42 16.43
C GLN A 425 -22.13 -15.96 15.79
N LYS A 426 -22.55 -14.72 16.05
CA LYS A 426 -23.76 -14.16 15.44
C LYS A 426 -23.65 -14.08 13.90
N LEU A 427 -22.47 -13.74 13.37
CA LEU A 427 -22.21 -13.71 11.93
C LEU A 427 -22.31 -15.11 11.33
N ARG A 428 -21.77 -16.14 12.01
CA ARG A 428 -21.87 -17.54 11.58
C ARG A 428 -23.33 -17.96 11.44
N ASP A 429 -24.14 -17.70 12.47
CA ASP A 429 -25.54 -18.12 12.51
C ASP A 429 -26.36 -17.42 11.42
N GLN A 430 -26.19 -16.09 11.27
CA GLN A 430 -26.89 -15.34 10.23
C GLN A 430 -26.43 -15.71 8.82
N LEU A 431 -25.15 -16.02 8.63
CA LEU A 431 -24.63 -16.47 7.34
C LEU A 431 -25.15 -17.87 6.98
N GLN A 432 -25.30 -18.76 7.97
CA GLN A 432 -25.92 -20.08 7.77
C GLN A 432 -27.39 -19.95 7.43
N ASP A 433 -28.14 -19.11 8.14
CA ASP A 433 -29.53 -18.83 7.84
C ASP A 433 -29.70 -18.24 6.43
N ALA A 434 -28.89 -17.25 6.06
CA ALA A 434 -28.88 -16.67 4.72
C ALA A 434 -28.56 -17.73 3.65
N PHE A 435 -27.61 -18.63 3.91
CA PHE A 435 -27.30 -19.72 2.98
C PHE A 435 -28.43 -20.74 2.86
N ASN A 436 -29.10 -21.08 3.97
CA ASN A 436 -30.26 -21.98 3.95
C ASN A 436 -31.41 -21.38 3.15
N LYS A 437 -31.71 -20.10 3.35
CA LYS A 437 -32.76 -19.38 2.63
C LYS A 437 -32.44 -19.20 1.14
N ALA A 438 -31.16 -19.03 0.78
CA ALA A 438 -30.76 -19.05 -0.62
C ALA A 438 -30.96 -20.42 -1.28
N ASN A 439 -30.90 -21.52 -0.52
CA ASN A 439 -31.10 -22.88 -1.02
C ASN A 439 -32.57 -23.35 -1.01
N ALA A 440 -33.46 -22.61 -0.34
CA ALA A 440 -34.91 -22.85 -0.34
C ALA A 440 -35.52 -22.43 -1.69
#